data_AF-A0A4Y2P642-F1
#
_entry.id   AF-A0A4Y2P642-F1
#
_cell.length_a   1.000
_cell.length_b   1.000
_cell.length_c   1.000
_cell.angle_alpha   90.00
_cell.angle_beta   90.00
_cell.angle_gamma   90.00
#
_symmetry.space_group_name_H-M   'P 1'
#
loop_
_entity.id
_entity.type
_entity.pdbx_description
1 polymer ?
#
loop_
_entity_poly.entity_id
_entity_poly.type
_entity_poly.pdbx_seq_one_letter_code
_entity_poly.pdbx_strand_id
1 'polypeptide(L)' 'MKTQVGAAFCIFEPDLTNEFLFRLENHNTVFQAELTALHQALLWKKSHRPGDFCNIFTDSLRSLKALQKLRPKNNLA' A
#
# COMPACT_ATOMS: atom_id res chain seq x y z
N MET A 1 15.76 22.10 -3.72
CA MET A 1 15.11 21.06 -4.54
C MET A 1 13.87 20.57 -3.80
N LYS A 2 12.67 20.73 -4.36
CA LYS A 2 11.47 20.07 -3.81
C LYS A 2 11.49 18.63 -4.31
N THR A 3 11.74 17.68 -3.42
CA THR A 3 11.70 16.25 -3.76
C THR A 3 10.24 15.85 -3.91
N GLN A 4 9.81 15.59 -5.15
CA GLN A 4 8.51 15.00 -5.41
C GLN A 4 8.54 13.50 -5.11
N VAL A 5 7.49 13.01 -4.49
CA VAL A 5 7.32 11.58 -4.21
C VAL A 5 6.18 11.01 -5.04
N GLY A 6 6.26 9.72 -5.34
CA GLY A 6 5.24 8.98 -6.06
C GLY A 6 4.98 7.66 -5.36
N ALA A 7 3.78 7.15 -5.53
CA ALA A 7 3.37 5.83 -5.06
C ALA A 7 3.17 4.94 -6.28
N ALA A 8 3.59 3.68 -6.20
CA ALA A 8 3.30 2.71 -7.24
C ALA A 8 3.04 1.33 -6.64
N PHE A 9 2.20 0.54 -7.28
CA PHE A 9 2.03 -0.86 -6.95
C PHE A 9 1.86 -1.69 -8.22
N CYS A 10 2.28 -2.95 -8.14
CA CYS A 10 2.10 -3.93 -9.19
C CYS A 10 1.14 -5.03 -8.72
N ILE A 11 0.34 -5.52 -9.65
CA ILE A 11 -0.50 -6.71 -9.47
C ILE A 11 0.10 -7.81 -10.31
N PHE A 12 0.36 -8.96 -9.67
CA PHE A 12 0.82 -10.17 -10.33
C PHE A 12 -0.32 -11.19 -10.33
N GLU A 13 -0.86 -11.46 -11.51
CA GLU A 13 -1.79 -12.56 -11.78
C GLU A 13 -1.10 -13.59 -12.69
N PRO A 14 -1.57 -14.85 -12.76
CA PRO A 14 -0.92 -15.90 -13.53
C PRO A 14 -0.60 -15.52 -14.99
N ASP A 15 -1.48 -14.73 -15.60
CA ASP A 15 -1.41 -14.40 -17.02
C ASP A 15 -1.13 -12.92 -17.30
N LEU A 16 -1.10 -12.06 -16.26
CA LEU A 16 -1.01 -10.62 -16.42
C LEU A 16 -0.26 -9.94 -15.28
N THR A 17 0.54 -8.94 -15.62
CA THR A 17 1.11 -7.98 -14.66
C THR A 17 0.59 -6.59 -14.99
N ASN A 18 -0.04 -5.93 -14.00
CA ASN A 18 -0.48 -4.55 -14.12
C ASN A 18 0.33 -3.67 -13.18
N GLU A 19 0.69 -2.47 -13.64
CA GLU A 19 1.37 -1.46 -12.82
C GLU A 19 0.49 -0.21 -12.71
N PHE A 20 0.41 0.33 -11.50
CA PHE A 20 -0.32 1.55 -11.21
C PHE A 20 0.63 2.56 -10.56
N LEU A 21 0.73 3.75 -11.16
CA LEU A 21 1.58 4.83 -10.68
C LEU A 21 0.75 6.05 -10.31
N PHE A 22 1.08 6.67 -9.19
CA PHE A 22 0.42 7.86 -8.65
C PHE A 22 1.47 8.91 -8.32
N ARG A 23 1.21 10.15 -8.73
CA ARG A 23 1.99 11.31 -8.31
C ARG A 23 1.35 11.91 -7.08
N LEU A 24 2.13 12.09 -6.02
CA LEU A 24 1.67 12.76 -4.80
C LEU A 24 2.07 14.24 -4.82
N GLU A 25 1.46 15.02 -3.94
CA GLU A 25 1.73 16.43 -3.79
C GLU A 25 3.14 16.69 -3.25
N ASN A 26 3.66 17.89 -3.52
CA ASN A 26 5.02 18.29 -3.15
C ASN A 26 5.29 18.27 -1.63
N HIS A 27 4.26 18.23 -0.80
CA HIS A 27 4.36 18.21 0.66
C HIS A 27 4.33 16.79 1.24
N ASN A 28 4.13 15.75 0.43
CA ASN A 28 4.09 14.39 0.89
C ASN A 28 5.50 13.83 1.13
N THR A 29 5.63 13.02 2.18
CA THR A 29 6.85 12.30 2.52
C THR A 29 6.95 10.97 1.77
N VAL A 30 8.16 10.41 1.68
CA VAL A 30 8.38 9.06 1.12
C VAL A 30 7.54 8.03 1.86
N PHE A 31 7.45 8.12 3.19
CA PHE A 31 6.63 7.20 3.99
C PHE A 31 5.13 7.30 3.66
N GLN A 32 4.61 8.51 3.42
CA GLN A 32 3.22 8.67 2.96
C GLN A 32 3.01 8.07 1.58
N ALA A 33 3.99 8.18 0.67
CA ALA A 33 3.90 7.57 -0.65
C ALA A 33 3.90 6.04 -0.58
N GLU A 34 4.77 5.44 0.24
CA GLU A 34 4.79 3.99 0.49
C GLU A 34 3.46 3.49 1.07
N LEU A 35 2.91 4.19 2.06
CA LEU A 35 1.63 3.81 2.66
C LEU A 35 0.46 4.01 1.68
N THR A 36 0.55 5.02 0.81
CA THR A 36 -0.42 5.29 -0.24
C THR A 36 -0.41 4.17 -1.29
N ALA A 37 0.76 3.66 -1.68
CA ALA A 37 0.86 2.51 -2.58
C ALA A 37 0.12 1.29 -2.03
N LEU A 38 0.33 0.97 -0.76
CA LEU A 38 -0.38 -0.11 -0.07
C LEU A 38 -1.89 0.12 0.00
N HIS A 39 -2.31 1.35 0.32
CA HIS A 39 -3.73 1.69 0.38
C HIS A 39 -4.42 1.54 -0.98
N GLN A 40 -3.80 2.05 -2.05
CA GLN A 40 -4.33 1.93 -3.41
C GLN A 40 -4.39 0.46 -3.87
N ALA A 41 -3.38 -0.35 -3.55
CA ALA A 41 -3.40 -1.79 -3.84
C ALA A 41 -4.59 -2.50 -3.15
N LEU A 42 -4.87 -2.16 -1.88
CA LEU A 42 -6.01 -2.70 -1.14
C LEU A 42 -7.36 -2.26 -1.73
N LEU A 43 -7.48 -1.00 -2.16
CA LEU A 43 -8.67 -0.49 -2.83
C LEU A 43 -8.90 -1.22 -4.16
N TRP A 44 -7.85 -1.36 -4.96
CA TRP A 44 -7.89 -2.10 -6.22
C TRP A 44 -8.35 -3.54 -5.99
N LYS A 45 -7.77 -4.22 -4.99
CA LYS A 45 -8.16 -5.58 -4.63
C LYS A 45 -9.63 -5.64 -4.21
N LYS A 46 -10.08 -4.69 -3.38
CA LYS A 46 -11.48 -4.65 -2.90
C LYS A 46 -12.47 -4.49 -4.06
N SER A 47 -12.12 -3.73 -5.10
CA SER A 47 -13.02 -3.52 -6.24
C SER A 47 -12.96 -4.62 -7.30
N HIS A 48 -11.79 -5.20 -7.59
CA HIS A 48 -11.61 -6.15 -8.69
C HIS A 48 -11.66 -7.62 -8.26
N ARG A 49 -11.20 -7.92 -7.04
CA ARG A 49 -11.11 -9.28 -6.49
C ARG A 49 -11.77 -9.37 -5.10
N PRO A 50 -13.05 -9.00 -4.98
CA PRO A 50 -13.76 -9.11 -3.70
C PRO A 50 -13.85 -10.59 -3.30
N GLY A 51 -13.41 -10.93 -2.09
CA GLY A 51 -13.44 -12.31 -1.56
C GLY A 51 -12.15 -13.10 -1.73
N ASP A 52 -11.28 -12.76 -2.69
CA ASP A 52 -10.03 -13.49 -2.89
C ASP A 52 -9.00 -13.15 -1.80
N PHE A 53 -8.11 -14.10 -1.50
CA PHE A 53 -6.93 -13.82 -0.69
C PHE A 53 -5.82 -13.28 -1.57
N CYS A 54 -5.14 -12.22 -1.13
CA CYS A 54 -3.98 -11.66 -1.82
C CYS A 54 -2.80 -11.54 -0.85
N ASN A 55 -1.61 -11.85 -1.35
CA ASN A 55 -0.37 -11.57 -0.65
C ASN A 55 0.13 -10.18 -1.06
N ILE A 56 0.51 -9.35 -0.08
CA ILE A 56 1.08 -8.04 -0.32
C ILE A 56 2.55 -8.08 0.06
N PHE A 57 3.40 -7.71 -0.88
CA PHE A 57 4.84 -7.62 -0.69
C PHE A 57 5.26 -6.15 -0.70
N THR A 58 6.01 -5.72 0.31
CA THR A 58 6.55 -4.36 0.41
C THR A 58 7.92 -4.42 1.06
N ASP A 59 8.84 -3.61 0.54
CA ASP A 59 10.18 -3.39 1.10
C ASP A 59 10.17 -2.30 2.19
N SER A 60 9.07 -1.56 2.32
CA SER A 60 8.92 -0.53 3.35
C SER A 60 8.70 -1.14 4.73
N LEU A 61 9.80 -1.35 5.46
CA LEU A 61 9.78 -1.74 6.87
C LEU A 61 9.01 -0.74 7.73
N ARG A 62 8.99 0.55 7.35
CA ARG A 62 8.23 1.59 8.04
C ARG A 62 6.73 1.34 7.94
N SER A 63 6.25 0.99 6.75
CA SER A 63 4.85 0.64 6.51
C SER A 63 4.44 -0.60 7.31
N LEU A 64 5.28 -1.64 7.31
CA LEU A 64 5.03 -2.85 8.10
C LEU A 64 4.93 -2.56 9.60
N LYS A 65 5.86 -1.77 10.14
CA LYS A 65 5.83 -1.37 11.56
C LYS A 65 4.60 -0.54 11.91
N ALA A 66 4.17 0.36 11.03
CA ALA A 66 2.97 1.16 11.24
C ALA A 66 1.71 0.29 11.31
N LEU A 67 1.58 -0.68 10.40
CA LEU A 67 0.47 -1.64 10.39
C LEU A 67 0.46 -2.54 11.64
N GLN A 68 1.63 -3.00 12.10
CA GLN A 68 1.73 -3.81 13.31
C GLN A 68 1.31 -3.05 14.58
N LYS A 69 1.58 -1.73 14.63
CA LYS A 69 1.16 -0.87 15.75
C LYS A 69 -0.35 -0.64 15.81
N LEU A 70 -1.06 -0.80 14.70
CA LEU A 70 -2.51 -0.65 14.60
C LEU A 70 -3.29 -1.86 15.15
N ARG A 71 -2.62 -2.86 15.73
CA ARG A 71 -3.30 -3.95 16.44
C ARG A 71 -4.23 -3.37 17.51
N PRO A 72 -5.56 -3.56 17.39
CA PRO A 72 -6.47 -3.14 18.44
C PRO A 72 -6.07 -3.87 19.73
N LYS A 73 -5.80 -3.11 20.79
CA LYS A 73 -5.69 -3.67 22.13
C LYS A 73 -7.10 -4.06 22.54
N ASN A 74 -7.54 -5.25 22.16
CA ASN A 74 -8.73 -5.85 22.77
C ASN A 74 -8.39 -6.11 24.25
N ASN A 75 -8.68 -5.14 25.10
CA ASN A 75 -8.64 -5.28 26.56
C ASN A 75 -9.95 -5.91 27.08
N LEU A 76 -10.44 -6.96 26.41
CA LEU A 76 -11.55 -7.77 26.89
C LEU A 76 -10.98 -9.16 27.19
N ALA A 77 -10.42 -9.28 28.39
CA ALA A 77 -10.14 -10.54 29.08
C ALA A 77 -11.12 -10.64 30.25
#